data_AF-A0A3Q8DKP2-F1
#
_entry.id   AF-A0A3Q8DKP2-F1
#
_cell.length_a   1.000
_cell.length_b   1.000
_cell.length_c   1.000
_cell.angle_alpha   90.00
_cell.angle_beta   90.00
_cell.angle_gamma   90.00
#
_symmetry.space_group_name_H-M   'P 1'
#
loop_
_entity.id
_entity.type
_entity.pdbx_description
1 polymer ?
#
loop_
_entity_poly.entity_id
_entity_poly.type
_entity_poly.pdbx_seq_one_letter_code
_entity_poly.pdbx_strand_id
1 'polypeptide(L)' 'MKAGRAPTADFLESVGKRVKIELHHEKEISQGGAVMDVDNIKALTPKNHIETHKGK' A
#
# COMPACT_ATOMS: atom_id res chain seq x y z
N MET A 1 9.66 6.91 10.72
CA MET A 1 10.07 8.16 10.03
C MET A 1 9.86 9.34 10.97
N LYS A 2 10.75 10.35 11.01
CA LYS A 2 10.67 11.43 12.00
C LYS A 2 9.66 12.55 11.66
N ALA A 3 9.33 12.73 10.38
CA ALA A 3 8.45 13.81 9.90
C ALA A 3 7.10 13.30 9.32
N GLY A 4 6.68 12.07 9.67
CA GLY A 4 5.43 11.48 9.16
C GLY A 4 5.41 11.13 7.66
N ARG A 5 6.52 11.34 6.93
CA ARG A 5 6.64 10.98 5.51
C ARG A 5 6.81 9.48 5.33
N ALA A 6 6.10 8.89 4.37
CA ALA A 6 6.32 7.52 3.95
C ALA A 6 7.78 7.28 3.49
N PRO A 7 8.36 6.10 3.77
CA PRO A 7 9.69 5.75 3.31
C PRO A 7 9.68 5.55 1.79
N THR A 8 10.83 5.74 1.16
CA THR A 8 11.00 5.41 -0.27
C THR A 8 11.10 3.90 -0.40
N ALA A 9 10.37 3.32 -1.35
CA ALA A 9 10.53 1.93 -1.76
C ALA A 9 11.85 1.75 -2.52
N ASP A 10 12.32 0.51 -2.64
CA ASP A 10 13.46 0.21 -3.51
C ASP A 10 13.15 0.60 -4.97
N PHE A 11 14.19 0.94 -5.73
CA PHE A 11 14.02 1.40 -7.12
C PHE A 11 13.29 0.36 -7.99
N LEU A 12 13.63 -0.92 -7.83
CA LEU A 12 13.00 -2.04 -8.55
C LEU A 12 11.54 -2.28 -8.17
N GLU A 13 11.11 -1.72 -7.04
CA GLU A 13 9.77 -1.86 -6.47
C GLU A 13 8.90 -0.59 -6.66
N SER A 14 9.48 0.44 -7.26
CA SER A 14 8.80 1.67 -7.65
C SER A 14 8.13 1.54 -9.01
N VAL A 15 7.05 2.30 -9.25
CA VAL A 15 6.34 2.31 -10.53
C VAL A 15 6.06 3.74 -10.97
N GLY A 16 6.77 4.22 -11.99
CA GLY A 16 6.69 5.60 -12.46
C GLY A 16 7.04 6.59 -11.34
N LYS A 17 6.10 7.50 -11.03
CA LYS A 17 6.26 8.48 -9.94
C LYS A 17 5.88 7.94 -8.55
N ARG A 18 5.29 6.74 -8.47
CA ARG A 18 4.97 6.08 -7.20
C ARG A 18 6.23 5.40 -6.68
N VAL A 19 6.87 6.06 -5.71
CA VAL A 19 8.17 5.65 -5.14
C VAL A 19 8.12 5.47 -3.62
N LYS A 20 6.95 5.61 -3.01
CA LYS A 20 6.77 5.52 -1.55
C LYS A 20 6.05 4.24 -1.21
N ILE A 21 6.31 3.68 -0.03
CA ILE A 21 5.48 2.60 0.52
C ILE A 21 4.05 3.13 0.73
N GLU A 22 3.07 2.30 0.41
CA GLU A 22 1.66 2.63 0.40
C GLU A 22 0.92 1.76 1.43
N LEU A 23 -0.09 2.33 2.09
CA LEU A 23 -0.99 1.58 2.96
C LEU A 23 -2.18 1.09 2.14
N HIS A 24 -2.45 -0.22 2.20
CA HIS A 24 -3.49 -0.89 1.43
C HIS A 24 -4.42 -1.66 2.37
N HIS A 25 -5.73 -1.54 2.18
CA HIS A 25 -6.72 -2.34 2.90
C HIS A 25 -6.83 -3.74 2.30
N GLU A 26 -6.57 -4.78 3.09
CA GLU A 26 -6.67 -6.17 2.63
C GLU A 26 -8.12 -6.55 2.26
N LYS A 27 -9.05 -6.24 3.16
CA LYS A 27 -10.49 -6.26 2.91
C LYS A 27 -10.95 -4.87 2.50
N GLU A 28 -11.55 -4.77 1.33
CA GLU A 28 -12.04 -3.51 0.79
C GLU A 28 -13.12 -2.89 1.69
N ILE A 29 -13.08 -1.55 1.81
CA ILE A 29 -14.07 -0.81 2.60
C ILE A 29 -15.48 -1.03 2.04
N SER A 30 -15.62 -1.10 0.71
CA SER A 30 -16.88 -1.43 0.01
C SER A 30 -17.47 -2.79 0.42
N GLN A 31 -16.63 -3.72 0.86
CA GLN A 31 -17.01 -5.06 1.31
C GLN A 31 -17.11 -5.15 2.85
N GLY A 32 -17.14 -4.01 3.53
CA GLY A 32 -17.19 -3.95 4.99
C GLY A 32 -15.83 -4.18 5.65
N GLY A 33 -14.73 -3.82 4.98
CA GLY A 33 -13.42 -3.67 5.61
C GLY A 33 -13.39 -2.42 6.51
N ALA A 34 -12.88 -2.56 7.73
CA ALA A 34 -12.75 -1.46 8.66
C ALA A 34 -11.61 -0.52 8.23
N VAL A 35 -11.86 0.79 8.30
CA VAL A 35 -10.94 1.82 7.80
C VAL A 35 -9.66 1.93 8.65
N MET A 36 -9.80 1.81 9.96
CA MET A 36 -8.72 2.04 10.95
C MET A 36 -8.31 0.76 11.69
N ASP A 37 -8.77 -0.40 11.21
CA ASP A 37 -8.33 -1.69 11.73
C ASP A 37 -6.92 -1.96 11.22
N VAL A 38 -5.95 -2.00 12.15
CA VAL A 38 -4.53 -2.18 11.84
C VAL A 38 -4.28 -3.56 11.21
N ASP A 39 -5.07 -4.57 11.57
CA ASP A 39 -4.97 -5.91 11.00
C ASP A 39 -5.49 -5.94 9.55
N ASN A 40 -6.35 -4.98 9.18
CA ASN A 40 -6.83 -4.81 7.81
C ASN A 40 -5.90 -3.95 6.93
N ILE A 41 -4.80 -3.41 7.46
CA ILE A 41 -3.90 -2.50 6.73
C ILE A 41 -2.54 -3.14 6.49
N LYS A 42 -2.12 -3.21 5.23
CA LYS A 42 -0.79 -3.69 4.83
C LYS A 42 0.04 -2.57 4.22
N ALA A 43 1.34 -2.58 4.51
CA ALA A 43 2.32 -1.70 3.87
C ALA A 43 2.89 -2.40 2.63
N LEU A 44 2.62 -1.87 1.44
CA LEU A 44 3.02 -2.45 0.16
C LEU A 44 3.96 -1.54 -0.62
N THR A 45 4.82 -2.14 -1.43
CA THR A 45 5.53 -1.40 -2.49
C THR A 45 4.53 -1.01 -3.59
N PRO A 46 4.76 0.08 -4.33
CA PRO A 46 3.90 0.48 -5.45
C PRO A 46 3.69 -0.64 -6.48
N LYS A 47 4.74 -1.40 -6.78
CA LYS A 47 4.67 -2.56 -7.67
C LYS A 47 3.75 -3.64 -7.11
N ASN A 48 3.97 -4.08 -5.87
CA ASN A 48 3.14 -5.11 -5.24
C ASN A 48 1.67 -4.66 -5.07
N HIS A 49 1.43 -3.38 -4.79
CA HIS A 49 0.06 -2.85 -4.71
C HIS A 49 -0.66 -2.95 -6.06
N ILE A 50 0.03 -2.64 -7.18
CA ILE A 50 -0.53 -2.84 -8.52
C ILE A 50 -0.76 -4.33 -8.80
N GLU A 51 0.18 -5.20 -8.44
CA GLU A 51 0.05 -6.64 -8.65
C GLU A 51 -1.15 -7.23 -7.88
N THR A 52 -1.36 -6.79 -6.64
CA THR A 52 -2.51 -7.17 -5.80
C THR A 52 -3.85 -6.79 -6.47
N HIS A 53 -3.91 -5.66 -7.15
CA HIS A 53 -5.10 -5.21 -7.87
C HIS A 53 -5.21 -5.74 -9.31
N LYS A 54 -4.14 -6.25 -9.90
CA LYS A 54 -4.17 -6.87 -11.24
C LYS A 54 -4.78 -8.27 -11.22
N GLY A 55 -4.69 -8.98 -10.09
CA GLY A 55 -5.21 -10.34 -9.91
C GLY A 55 -6.61 -10.43 -9.30
N LYS A 56 -7.23 -9.29 -9.00
CA LYS A 56 -8.64 -9.15 -8.59
C LYS A 56 -9.46 -8.68 -9.79
#